data_AF-R7UYV9-F1
#
_entry.id   AF-R7UYV9-F1
#
_cell.length_a   1.000
_cell.length_b   1.000
_cell.length_c   1.000
_cell.angle_alpha   90.00
_cell.angle_beta   90.00
_cell.angle_gamma   90.00
#
_symmetry.space_group_name_H-M   'P 1'
#
loop_
_entity.id
_entity.type
_entity.pdbx_description
1 polymer ?
#
loop_
_entity_poly.entity_id
_entity_poly.type
_entity_poly.pdbx_seq_one_letter_code
_entity_poly.pdbx_strand_id
1 'polypeptide(L)'
;RCLLFCSMDEFHRKLLRVHMVALVKDLDPPSLYPHLLQGGVLSQDDIDSIDAKSIRRNKAIELMSVLPMKGPDAFAGFVAAL
;
A
#
# COMPACT_ATOMS: atom_id res chain seq x y z
N ARG A 1 11.09 -23.26 -6.97
CA ARG A 1 11.29 -21.95 -6.29
C ARG A 1 10.08 -21.77 -5.39
N CYS A 2 10.24 -21.94 -4.08
CA CYS A 2 9.12 -22.09 -3.14
C CYS A 2 8.20 -20.86 -3.16
N LEU A 3 6.91 -21.11 -3.42
CA LEU A 3 5.81 -20.15 -3.31
C LEU A 3 5.49 -19.92 -1.82
N LEU A 4 6.39 -19.25 -1.11
CA LEU A 4 6.08 -18.71 0.21
C LEU A 4 5.15 -17.52 -0.01
N PHE A 5 3.83 -17.77 0.04
CA PHE A 5 2.83 -16.76 0.34
C PHE A 5 3.09 -16.23 1.76
N CYS A 6 4.13 -15.42 1.94
CA CYS A 6 4.30 -14.67 3.17
C CYS A 6 3.26 -13.55 3.15
N SER A 7 2.07 -13.82 3.70
CA SER A 7 1.13 -12.76 4.02
C SER A 7 1.79 -11.78 4.99
N MET A 8 1.55 -10.48 4.78
CA MET A 8 1.86 -9.44 5.76
C MET A 8 1.37 -9.83 7.16
N ASP A 9 2.27 -9.74 8.15
CA ASP A 9 2.01 -10.13 9.53
C ASP A 9 0.79 -9.41 10.13
N GLU A 10 0.03 -10.10 10.97
CA GLU A 10 -1.18 -9.56 11.58
C GLU A 10 -0.87 -8.32 12.44
N PHE A 11 0.31 -8.27 13.06
CA PHE A 11 0.78 -7.10 13.80
C PHE A 11 0.92 -5.88 12.89
N HIS A 12 1.56 -6.03 11.73
CA HIS A 12 1.69 -4.93 10.77
C HIS A 12 0.33 -4.52 10.18
N ARG A 13 -0.58 -5.48 9.94
CA ARG A 13 -1.96 -5.18 9.51
C ARG A 13 -2.71 -4.37 10.57
N LYS A 14 -2.51 -4.67 11.85
CA LYS A 14 -3.16 -3.96 12.96
C LYS A 14 -2.61 -2.54 13.10
N LEU A 15 -1.29 -2.36 12.99
CA LEU A 15 -0.65 -1.04 12.91
C LEU A 15 -1.19 -0.21 11.74
N LEU A 16 -1.26 -0.81 10.54
CA LEU A 16 -1.88 -0.17 9.39
C LEU A 16 -3.31 0.26 9.68
N ARG A 17 -4.15 -0.61 10.25
CA ARG A 17 -5.55 -0.26 10.57
C ARG A 17 -5.67 0.86 11.60
N VAL A 18 -4.84 0.85 12.65
CA VAL A 18 -4.87 1.88 13.72
C VAL A 18 -4.47 3.23 13.15
N HIS A 19 -3.41 3.27 12.35
CA HIS A 19 -2.94 4.51 11.72
C HIS A 19 -3.68 4.83 10.41
N MET A 20 -4.54 3.94 9.91
CA MET A 20 -5.18 4.06 8.59
C MET A 20 -5.97 5.35 8.45
N VAL A 21 -6.69 5.77 9.49
CA VAL A 21 -7.52 6.98 9.44
C VAL A 21 -6.67 8.24 9.32
N ALA A 22 -5.53 8.29 10.03
CA ALA A 22 -4.58 9.38 9.93
C ALA A 22 -3.85 9.35 8.59
N LEU A 23 -3.37 8.18 8.17
CA LEU A 23 -2.71 7.97 6.89
C LEU A 23 -3.65 8.36 5.73
N VAL A 24 -4.86 7.82 5.63
CA VAL A 24 -5.81 8.17 4.54
C VAL A 24 -6.12 9.67 4.48
N LYS A 25 -5.99 10.40 5.59
CA LYS A 25 -6.21 11.84 5.66
C LYS A 25 -4.98 12.64 5.20
N ASP A 26 -3.78 12.27 5.66
CA ASP A 26 -2.56 13.05 5.45
C ASP A 26 -1.74 12.57 4.23
N LEU A 27 -1.92 11.31 3.83
CA LEU A 27 -1.21 10.66 2.75
C LEU A 27 -1.74 11.09 1.38
N ASP A 28 -0.82 11.41 0.46
CA ASP A 28 -1.15 11.73 -0.93
C ASP A 28 -0.71 10.59 -1.86
N PRO A 29 -1.63 9.69 -2.27
CA PRO A 29 -1.29 8.49 -3.04
C PRO A 29 -0.45 8.75 -4.31
N PRO A 30 -0.72 9.80 -5.12
CA PRO A 30 0.06 10.09 -6.32
C PRO A 30 1.55 10.30 -6.06
N SER A 31 1.90 10.92 -4.93
CA SER A 31 3.30 11.19 -4.57
C SER A 31 4.07 9.91 -4.20
N LEU A 32 3.37 8.86 -3.78
CA LEU A 32 3.96 7.61 -3.31
C LEU A 32 4.09 6.55 -4.40
N TYR A 33 3.34 6.66 -5.50
CA TYR A 33 3.39 5.68 -6.58
C TYR A 33 4.81 5.38 -7.10
N PRO A 34 5.69 6.37 -7.34
CA PRO A 34 7.03 6.09 -7.86
C PRO A 34 7.87 5.27 -6.87
N HIS A 35 7.75 5.58 -5.58
CA HIS A 35 8.47 4.89 -4.51
C HIS A 35 7.96 3.46 -4.30
N LEU A 36 6.63 3.28 -4.33
CA LEU A 36 6.00 1.98 -4.20
C LEU A 36 6.22 1.07 -5.42
N LEU A 37 6.29 1.67 -6.61
CA LEU A 37 6.67 0.98 -7.85
C LEU A 37 8.14 0.55 -7.80
N GLN A 38 9.04 1.46 -7.40
CA GLN A 38 10.46 1.17 -7.26
C GLN A 38 10.73 0.09 -6.20
N GLY A 39 10.00 0.12 -5.09
CA GLY A 39 10.06 -0.91 -4.05
C GLY A 39 9.45 -2.26 -4.45
N GLY A 40 8.86 -2.37 -5.65
CA GLY A 40 8.17 -3.57 -6.11
C GLY A 40 6.91 -3.91 -5.29
N VAL A 41 6.39 -2.94 -4.53
CA VAL A 41 5.19 -3.08 -3.71
C VAL A 41 3.94 -2.96 -4.55
N LEU A 42 3.94 -2.05 -5.53
CA LEU A 42 2.87 -1.88 -6.50
C LEU A 42 3.38 -2.11 -7.93
N SER A 43 2.54 -2.69 -8.75
CA SER A 43 2.70 -2.72 -10.20
C SER A 43 2.04 -1.48 -10.82
N GLN A 44 2.42 -1.19 -12.07
CA GLN A 44 1.79 -0.12 -12.84
C GLN A 44 0.26 -0.32 -12.95
N ASP A 45 -0.20 -1.56 -13.14
CA ASP A 45 -1.63 -1.90 -13.16
C ASP A 45 -2.37 -1.58 -11.85
N ASP A 46 -1.70 -1.77 -10.69
CA ASP A 46 -2.28 -1.42 -9.40
C ASP A 46 -2.39 0.10 -9.27
N ILE A 47 -1.35 0.83 -9.69
CA ILE A 47 -1.34 2.29 -9.69
C ILE A 47 -2.46 2.82 -10.57
N ASP A 48 -2.61 2.33 -11.79
CA ASP A 48 -3.66 2.77 -12.71
C ASP A 48 -5.05 2.46 -12.16
N SER A 49 -5.23 1.30 -11.51
CA SER A 49 -6.50 0.92 -10.85
C SER A 49 -6.84 1.80 -9.64
N ILE A 50 -5.82 2.17 -8.85
CA ILE A 50 -5.97 3.08 -7.71
C ILE A 50 -6.24 4.50 -8.23
N ASP A 51 -5.49 4.95 -9.24
CA ASP A 51 -5.56 6.30 -9.79
C ASP A 51 -6.88 6.56 -10.53
N ALA A 52 -7.50 5.52 -11.07
CA ALA A 52 -8.86 5.56 -11.63
C ALA A 52 -9.93 6.02 -10.62
N LYS A 53 -9.68 5.95 -9.30
CA LYS A 53 -10.60 6.48 -8.29
C LYS A 53 -10.50 8.01 -8.24
N SER A 54 -11.58 8.75 -8.43
CA SER A 54 -11.53 10.23 -8.41
C SER A 54 -11.19 10.85 -7.04
N ILE A 55 -11.52 10.15 -5.95
CA ILE A 55 -11.41 10.69 -4.58
C ILE A 55 -10.07 10.26 -3.96
N ARG A 56 -9.23 11.22 -3.55
CA ARG A 56 -7.95 10.98 -2.86
C ARG A 56 -8.08 9.99 -1.68
N ARG A 57 -9.13 10.13 -0.87
CA ARG A 57 -9.41 9.18 0.22
C ARG A 57 -9.66 7.76 -0.29
N ASN A 58 -10.42 7.60 -1.37
CA ASN A 58 -10.70 6.28 -1.94
C ASN A 58 -9.43 5.68 -2.54
N LYS A 59 -8.57 6.48 -3.18
CA LYS A 59 -7.24 6.04 -3.64
C LYS A 59 -6.42 5.48 -2.46
N ALA A 60 -6.35 6.23 -1.35
CA ALA A 60 -5.62 5.81 -0.16
C ALA A 60 -6.22 4.55 0.49
N ILE A 61 -7.56 4.44 0.55
CA ILE A 61 -8.22 3.23 1.06
C ILE A 61 -7.91 2.01 0.17
N GLU A 62 -7.97 2.16 -1.15
CA GLU A 62 -7.68 1.09 -2.09
C GLU A 62 -6.22 0.64 -1.95
N LEU A 63 -5.29 1.60 -1.89
CA LEU A 63 -3.88 1.34 -1.64
C LEU A 63 -3.65 0.52 -0.36
N MET A 64 -4.33 0.90 0.74
CA MET A 64 -4.26 0.20 2.03
C MET A 64 -4.86 -1.20 1.98
N SER A 65 -5.81 -1.45 1.08
CA SER A 65 -6.39 -2.78 0.84
C SER A 65 -5.45 -3.68 0.03
N VAL A 66 -4.73 -3.10 -0.93
CA VAL A 66 -3.80 -3.81 -1.82
C VAL A 66 -2.48 -4.16 -1.11
N LEU A 67 -1.95 -3.25 -0.28
CA LEU A 67 -0.70 -3.44 0.48
C LEU A 67 -0.57 -4.82 1.17
N PRO A 68 -1.53 -5.27 2.00
CA PRO A 68 -1.43 -6.55 2.69
C PRO A 68 -1.60 -7.79 1.78
N MET A 69 -1.99 -7.61 0.51
CA MET A 69 -2.04 -8.69 -0.49
C MET A 69 -0.69 -8.89 -1.21
N LYS A 70 0.20 -7.89 -1.16
CA LYS A 70 1.45 -7.89 -1.95
C LYS A 70 2.60 -8.65 -1.28
N GLY A 71 2.58 -8.81 0.04
CA GLY A 71 3.54 -9.65 0.75
C GLY A 71 3.98 -9.06 2.09
N PRO A 72 5.01 -9.66 2.74
CA PRO A 72 5.47 -9.20 4.05
C PRO A 72 6.28 -7.90 3.95
N ASP A 73 6.96 -7.69 2.82
CA ASP A 73 7.83 -6.55 2.57
C ASP A 73 7.06 -5.30 2.11
N ALA A 74 5.78 -5.46 1.78
CA ALA A 74 4.92 -4.37 1.34
C ALA A 74 4.79 -3.26 2.41
N PHE A 75 4.77 -3.63 3.68
CA PHE A 75 4.76 -2.68 4.78
C PHE A 75 6.07 -1.89 4.87
N ALA A 76 7.21 -2.57 4.76
CA ALA A 76 8.52 -1.94 4.83
C ALA A 76 8.72 -0.99 3.64
N GLY A 77 8.34 -1.41 2.43
CA GLY A 77 8.39 -0.55 1.24
C GLY A 77 7.43 0.64 1.34
N PHE A 78 6.26 0.47 1.97
CA PHE A 78 5.35 1.57 2.23
C PHE A 78 5.91 2.57 3.25
N VAL A 79 6.46 2.09 4.37
CA VAL A 79 7.08 2.96 5.38
C VAL A 79 8.32 3.66 4.83
N ALA A 80 9.07 3.04 3.91
CA ALA A 80 10.21 3.67 3.26
C ALA A 80 9.81 4.75 2.22
N ALA A 81 8.57 4.71 1.73
CA ALA A 81 8.02 5.69 0.79
C ALA A 81 7.38 6.90 1.48
N LEU A 82 7.01 6.75 2.76
CA LEU A 82 6.46 7.78 3.65
C LEU A 82 7.55 8.77 4.11
#